data_AF-A0A931B0T8-F1
#
_entry.id   AF-A0A931B0T8-F1
#
_cell.length_a   1.000
_cell.length_b   1.000
_cell.length_c   1.000
_cell.angle_alpha   90.00
_cell.angle_beta   90.00
_cell.angle_gamma   90.00
#
_symmetry.space_group_name_H-M   'P 1'
#
loop_
_entity.id
_entity.type
_entity.pdbx_description
1 polymer ?
#
loop_
_entity_poly.entity_id
_entity_poly.type
_entity_poly.pdbx_seq_one_letter_code
_entity_poly.pdbx_strand_id
1 'polypeptide(L)'
;MRKRFRAAIGAAALGIVLVSAGTAQADTTDTNGRWAEVTQTTASGWATADLQFVDGAGNPINSKTTPAFAQATFFDTETGYTLNGWLERSTDGGRTWYQESGIHALSSTGTTESTTDPYYDGPGYLARACFQFTSWSGAAVHCSPAI
;
A
#
# COMPACT_ATOMS: atom_id res chain seq x y z
N MET A 1 32.23 17.33 55.86
CA MET A 1 32.40 16.53 54.63
C MET A 1 31.03 16.28 54.00
N ARG A 2 30.72 16.91 52.86
CA ARG A 2 29.41 16.83 52.20
C ARG A 2 29.41 15.66 51.19
N LYS A 3 28.60 14.63 51.41
CA LYS A 3 28.42 13.51 50.48
C LYS A 3 27.37 13.89 49.43
N ARG A 4 27.75 13.86 48.15
CA ARG A 4 26.88 14.16 47.00
C ARG A 4 26.10 12.89 46.62
N PHE A 5 24.78 13.00 46.52
CA PHE A 5 23.91 12.00 45.90
C PHE A 5 24.05 12.08 44.37
N ARG A 6 24.16 10.93 43.71
CA ARG A 6 23.98 10.81 42.25
C ARG A 6 22.80 9.87 42.01
N ALA A 7 21.71 10.42 41.48
CA ALA A 7 20.62 9.65 40.91
C ALA A 7 20.98 9.31 39.45
N ALA A 8 20.86 8.03 39.08
CA ALA A 8 20.93 7.59 37.70
C ALA A 8 19.50 7.29 37.24
N ILE A 9 19.03 8.03 36.24
CA ILE A 9 17.76 7.80 35.53
C ILE A 9 18.08 6.75 34.47
N GLY A 10 17.60 5.52 34.65
CA GLY A 10 17.62 4.49 33.64
C GLY A 10 16.44 4.66 32.70
N ALA A 11 16.69 5.05 31.44
CA ALA A 11 15.68 5.03 30.39
C ALA A 11 15.49 3.58 29.92
N ALA A 12 14.32 3.01 30.18
CA ALA A 12 13.93 1.73 29.61
C ALA A 12 13.46 1.96 28.17
N ALA A 13 14.24 1.48 27.21
CA ALA A 13 13.84 1.43 25.81
C ALA A 13 12.79 0.32 25.63
N LEU A 14 11.53 0.71 25.41
CA LEU A 14 10.46 -0.18 24.95
C LEU A 14 10.73 -0.52 23.48
N GLY A 15 11.39 -1.65 23.24
CA GLY A 15 11.50 -2.24 21.91
C GLY A 15 10.14 -2.78 21.49
N ILE A 16 9.47 -2.06 20.59
CA ILE A 16 8.28 -2.56 19.89
C ILE A 16 8.77 -3.60 18.89
N VAL A 17 8.52 -4.88 19.19
CA VAL A 17 8.69 -5.97 18.23
C VAL A 17 7.52 -5.89 17.25
N LEU A 18 7.77 -5.34 16.06
CA LEU A 18 6.88 -5.47 14.92
C LEU A 18 6.83 -6.96 14.53
N VAL A 19 5.78 -7.64 14.96
CA VAL A 19 5.48 -9.00 14.52
C VAL A 19 5.20 -8.91 13.02
N SER A 20 6.02 -9.59 12.22
CA SER A 20 5.83 -9.72 10.78
C SER A 20 4.45 -10.33 10.52
N ALA A 21 3.49 -9.50 10.12
CA ALA A 21 2.21 -9.98 9.62
C ALA A 21 2.49 -10.86 8.38
N GLY A 22 2.09 -12.13 8.44
CA GLY A 22 2.13 -12.98 7.26
C GLY A 22 1.28 -12.33 6.15
N THR A 23 1.79 -12.31 4.93
CA THR A 23 1.04 -11.85 3.77
C THR A 23 -0.15 -12.78 3.57
N ALA A 24 -1.38 -12.30 3.77
CA ALA A 24 -2.53 -13.08 3.32
C ALA A 24 -2.46 -13.22 1.80
N GLN A 25 -2.92 -14.36 1.31
CA GLN A 25 -3.07 -14.59 -0.12
C GLN A 25 -4.32 -13.82 -0.57
N ALA A 26 -4.16 -12.96 -1.56
CA ALA A 26 -5.29 -12.40 -2.28
C ALA A 26 -5.94 -13.45 -3.18
N ASP A 27 -7.21 -13.27 -3.53
CA ASP A 27 -7.93 -14.20 -4.40
C ASP A 27 -7.41 -14.17 -5.83
N THR A 28 -7.08 -12.98 -6.34
CA THR A 28 -6.58 -12.78 -7.69
C THR A 28 -5.48 -11.72 -7.70
N THR A 29 -4.43 -11.98 -8.48
CA THR A 29 -3.44 -10.98 -8.89
C THR A 29 -3.27 -11.05 -10.40
N ASP A 30 -3.27 -9.91 -11.07
CA ASP A 30 -3.03 -9.82 -12.51
C ASP A 30 -1.97 -8.77 -12.81
N THR A 31 -1.20 -8.96 -13.87
CA THR A 31 -0.22 -7.99 -14.33
C THR A 31 -0.06 -8.07 -15.85
N ASN A 32 0.01 -6.89 -16.46
CA ASN A 32 0.53 -6.72 -17.80
C ASN A 32 1.65 -5.67 -17.74
N GLY A 33 2.45 -5.53 -18.80
CA GLY A 33 3.64 -4.65 -18.77
C GLY A 33 3.42 -3.17 -18.45
N ARG A 34 2.17 -2.72 -18.24
CA ARG A 34 1.80 -1.36 -17.81
C ARG A 34 0.92 -1.28 -16.56
N TRP A 35 0.48 -2.40 -16.01
CA TRP A 35 -0.60 -2.45 -15.03
C TRP A 35 -0.49 -3.69 -14.13
N ALA A 36 -0.88 -3.55 -12.87
CA ALA A 36 -0.88 -4.63 -11.90
C ALA A 36 -2.01 -4.48 -10.90
N GLU A 37 -2.70 -5.57 -10.60
CA GLU A 37 -3.88 -5.57 -9.74
C GLU A 37 -3.79 -6.64 -8.67
N VAL A 38 -4.37 -6.35 -7.50
CA VAL A 38 -4.75 -7.34 -6.51
C VAL A 38 -6.22 -7.17 -6.17
N THR A 39 -6.93 -8.30 -6.09
CA THR A 39 -8.36 -8.33 -5.75
C THR A 39 -8.61 -9.31 -4.61
N GLN A 40 -9.40 -8.87 -3.62
CA GLN A 40 -9.90 -9.70 -2.51
C GLN A 40 -11.43 -9.71 -2.53
N THR A 41 -12.01 -10.89 -2.63
CA THR A 41 -13.45 -11.09 -2.52
C THR A 41 -13.83 -11.29 -1.07
N THR A 42 -15.04 -10.85 -0.73
CA THR A 42 -15.70 -11.03 0.56
C THR A 42 -17.03 -11.75 0.35
N ALA A 43 -17.81 -11.96 1.40
CA ALA A 43 -19.12 -12.60 1.26
C ALA A 43 -20.14 -11.78 0.44
N SER A 44 -19.98 -10.44 0.39
CA SER A 44 -20.96 -9.53 -0.22
C SER A 44 -20.44 -8.74 -1.42
N GLY A 45 -19.13 -8.75 -1.65
CA GLY A 45 -18.52 -7.88 -2.64
C GLY A 45 -17.02 -8.11 -2.79
N TRP A 46 -16.31 -7.17 -3.41
CA TRP A 46 -14.87 -7.28 -3.66
C TRP A 46 -14.18 -5.92 -3.51
N ALA A 47 -12.92 -5.97 -3.12
CA ALA A 47 -12.03 -4.81 -3.10
C ALA A 47 -10.81 -5.07 -3.99
N THR A 48 -10.33 -3.99 -4.60
CA THR A 48 -9.21 -4.03 -5.53
C THR A 48 -8.25 -2.89 -5.28
N ALA A 49 -6.95 -3.16 -5.46
CA ALA A 49 -5.94 -2.15 -5.67
C ALA A 49 -5.29 -2.37 -7.04
N ASP A 50 -5.50 -1.39 -7.91
CA ASP A 50 -4.95 -1.27 -9.25
C ASP A 50 -3.73 -0.34 -9.19
N LEU A 51 -2.64 -0.74 -9.84
CA LEU A 51 -1.51 0.11 -10.15
C LEU A 51 -1.36 0.24 -11.67
N GLN A 52 -1.20 1.45 -12.17
CA GLN A 52 -0.95 1.71 -13.59
C GLN A 52 0.21 2.68 -13.81
N PHE A 53 0.98 2.47 -14.88
CA PHE A 53 1.90 3.50 -15.37
C PHE A 53 1.15 4.63 -16.05
N VAL A 54 1.49 5.86 -15.66
CA VAL A 54 0.94 7.09 -16.21
C VAL A 54 2.04 8.09 -16.57
N ASP A 55 1.71 9.10 -17.36
CA ASP A 55 2.55 10.29 -17.55
C ASP A 55 2.42 11.27 -16.36
N GLY A 56 3.16 12.38 -16.40
CA GLY A 56 3.12 13.38 -15.32
C GLY A 56 1.78 14.11 -15.15
N ALA A 57 0.83 13.90 -16.06
CA ALA A 57 -0.53 14.42 -15.99
C ALA A 57 -1.56 13.34 -15.59
N GLY A 58 -1.13 12.10 -15.33
CA GLY A 58 -2.02 10.99 -14.97
C GLY A 58 -2.63 10.25 -16.17
N ASN A 59 -2.16 10.48 -17.41
CA ASN A 59 -2.66 9.73 -18.55
C ASN A 59 -1.98 8.34 -18.62
N PRO A 60 -2.72 7.25 -18.84
CA PRO A 60 -2.15 5.91 -18.94
C PRO A 60 -1.10 5.79 -20.04
N ILE A 61 0.02 5.14 -19.75
CA ILE A 61 1.08 4.82 -20.72
C ILE A 61 1.29 3.31 -20.82
N ASN A 62 1.73 2.84 -21.99
CA ASN A 62 1.78 1.40 -22.29
C ASN A 62 3.04 0.68 -21.83
N SER A 63 4.00 1.43 -21.28
CA SER A 63 5.28 0.93 -20.83
C SER A 63 5.91 1.98 -19.93
N LYS A 64 6.83 1.54 -19.06
CA LYS A 64 7.68 2.42 -18.24
C LYS A 64 8.60 3.26 -19.15
N THR A 65 8.12 4.41 -19.63
CA THR A 65 8.92 5.38 -20.39
C THR A 65 9.73 6.25 -19.43
N THR A 66 10.60 7.12 -19.93
CA THR A 66 11.30 8.09 -19.08
C THR A 66 10.88 9.51 -19.48
N PRO A 67 10.21 10.28 -18.61
CA PRO A 67 9.75 9.90 -17.27
C PRO A 67 8.51 8.99 -17.29
N ALA A 68 8.40 8.09 -16.31
CA ALA A 68 7.18 7.32 -16.01
C ALA A 68 6.79 7.57 -14.56
N PHE A 69 5.49 7.52 -14.32
CA PHE A 69 4.87 7.67 -13.02
C PHE A 69 3.99 6.45 -12.76
N ALA A 70 3.78 6.14 -11.49
CA ALA A 70 2.83 5.13 -11.05
C ALA A 70 1.66 5.82 -10.34
N GLN A 71 0.46 5.37 -10.63
CA GLN A 71 -0.77 5.83 -10.00
C GLN A 71 -1.54 4.60 -9.52
N ALA A 72 -2.03 4.66 -8.29
CA ALA A 72 -2.86 3.60 -7.74
C ALA A 72 -4.33 4.03 -7.69
N THR A 73 -5.22 3.10 -8.04
CA THR A 73 -6.67 3.25 -7.89
C THR A 73 -7.20 2.13 -7.00
N PHE A 74 -8.05 2.49 -6.05
CA PHE A 74 -8.65 1.56 -5.09
C PHE A 74 -10.14 1.52 -5.32
N PHE A 75 -10.69 0.31 -5.34
CA PHE A 75 -12.13 0.07 -5.46
C PHE A 75 -12.61 -0.71 -4.25
N ASP A 76 -13.75 -0.30 -3.70
CA ASP A 76 -14.54 -1.08 -2.74
C ASP A 76 -15.94 -1.22 -3.32
N THR A 77 -16.31 -2.43 -3.72
CA THR A 77 -17.63 -2.73 -4.26
C THR A 77 -18.37 -3.62 -3.29
N GLU A 78 -19.19 -3.00 -2.43
CA GLU A 78 -20.15 -3.68 -1.55
C GLU A 78 -19.53 -4.74 -0.63
N THR A 79 -18.26 -4.59 -0.24
CA THR A 79 -17.60 -5.56 0.65
C THR A 79 -18.21 -5.58 2.05
N GLY A 80 -18.95 -4.53 2.42
CA GLY A 80 -19.46 -4.35 3.77
C GLY A 80 -18.38 -3.98 4.78
N TYR A 81 -17.13 -3.78 4.34
CA TYR A 81 -16.00 -3.39 5.18
C TYR A 81 -15.43 -2.04 4.74
N THR A 82 -14.89 -1.27 5.67
CA THR A 82 -14.10 -0.08 5.32
C THR A 82 -12.70 -0.55 4.93
N LEU A 83 -12.03 0.16 4.04
CA LEU A 83 -10.64 -0.16 3.66
C LEU A 83 -9.78 1.09 3.54
N ASN A 84 -8.48 0.88 3.70
CA ASN A 84 -7.46 1.88 3.42
C ASN A 84 -6.63 1.39 2.23
N GLY A 85 -6.43 2.25 1.23
CA GLY A 85 -5.55 2.04 0.09
C GLY A 85 -4.34 2.97 0.10
N TRP A 86 -3.19 2.51 -0.39
CA TRP A 86 -1.99 3.32 -0.58
C TRP A 86 -1.07 2.74 -1.66
N LEU A 87 -0.18 3.57 -2.19
CA LEU A 87 0.90 3.17 -3.11
C LEU A 87 2.19 2.99 -2.31
N GLU A 88 2.88 1.89 -2.56
CA GLU A 88 4.23 1.65 -2.06
C GLU A 88 5.24 1.64 -3.20
N ARG A 89 6.47 2.07 -2.88
CA ARG A 89 7.58 2.05 -3.82
C ARG A 89 8.77 1.31 -3.22
N SER A 90 9.57 0.74 -4.10
CA SER A 90 10.86 0.12 -3.79
C SER A 90 11.95 0.73 -4.66
N THR A 91 13.12 0.96 -4.06
CA THR A 91 14.33 1.46 -4.74
C THR A 91 15.44 0.41 -4.85
N ASP A 92 15.20 -0.80 -4.35
CA ASP A 92 16.21 -1.86 -4.19
C ASP A 92 15.79 -3.18 -4.84
N GLY A 93 14.93 -3.10 -5.86
CA GLY A 93 14.43 -4.26 -6.59
C GLY A 93 13.43 -5.10 -5.79
N GLY A 94 12.62 -4.45 -4.94
CA GLY A 94 11.53 -5.08 -4.20
C GLY A 94 11.95 -5.73 -2.88
N ARG A 95 13.17 -5.48 -2.39
CA ARG A 95 13.63 -6.03 -1.09
C ARG A 95 13.03 -5.24 0.06
N THR A 96 12.92 -3.93 -0.08
CA THR A 96 12.24 -3.05 0.87
C THR A 96 11.18 -2.22 0.16
N TRP A 97 10.11 -1.92 0.91
CA TRP A 97 8.94 -1.20 0.44
C TRP A 97 8.61 -0.10 1.45
N TYR A 98 8.25 1.06 0.94
CA TYR A 98 7.81 2.18 1.75
C TYR A 98 6.57 2.79 1.13
N GLN A 99 5.66 3.23 1.99
CA GLN A 99 4.48 3.96 1.57
C GLN A 99 4.93 5.30 0.97
N GLU A 100 4.58 5.51 -0.30
CA GLU A 100 4.91 6.70 -1.07
C GLU A 100 3.76 7.70 -1.08
N SER A 101 2.52 7.20 -1.13
CA SER A 101 1.31 8.04 -1.14
C SER A 101 0.77 8.34 0.26
N GLY A 102 -0.24 9.21 0.34
CA GLY A 102 -1.15 9.25 1.48
C GLY A 102 -2.01 7.97 1.58
N ILE A 103 -2.75 7.83 2.69
CA ILE A 103 -3.75 6.78 2.86
C ILE A 103 -5.09 7.28 2.29
N HIS A 104 -5.71 6.46 1.44
CA HIS A 104 -7.02 6.67 0.85
C HIS A 104 -8.04 5.78 1.55
N ALA A 105 -8.88 6.37 2.41
CA ALA A 105 -9.92 5.65 3.12
C ALA A 105 -11.19 5.53 2.25
N LEU A 106 -11.67 4.30 2.06
CA LEU A 106 -12.90 3.98 1.34
C LEU A 106 -13.94 3.46 2.34
N SER A 107 -15.20 3.82 2.10
CA SER A 107 -16.32 3.47 2.98
C SER A 107 -17.03 2.21 2.51
N SER A 108 -17.54 1.44 3.46
CA SER A 108 -18.23 0.16 3.25
C SER A 108 -19.60 0.22 2.57
N THR A 109 -20.05 1.40 2.11
CA THR A 109 -21.40 1.61 1.60
C THR A 109 -21.40 1.83 0.10
N GLY A 110 -21.96 0.87 -0.64
CA GLY A 110 -22.05 0.92 -2.10
C GLY A 110 -20.72 0.67 -2.80
N THR A 111 -20.57 1.22 -4.00
CA THR A 111 -19.32 1.24 -4.75
C THR A 111 -18.59 2.54 -4.48
N THR A 112 -17.35 2.47 -3.99
CA THR A 112 -16.50 3.64 -3.80
C THR A 112 -15.15 3.44 -4.50
N GLU A 113 -14.56 4.57 -4.90
CA GLU A 113 -13.29 4.62 -5.62
C GLU A 113 -12.43 5.76 -5.06
N SER A 114 -11.12 5.55 -5.03
CA SER A 114 -10.16 6.62 -4.78
C SER A 114 -8.87 6.38 -5.55
N THR A 115 -8.26 7.47 -6.02
CA THR A 115 -7.05 7.42 -6.83
C THR A 115 -5.97 8.30 -6.22
N THR A 116 -4.73 7.87 -6.28
CA THR A 116 -3.58 8.64 -5.83
C THR A 116 -3.17 9.70 -6.87
N ASP A 117 -2.37 10.68 -6.45
CA ASP A 117 -1.59 11.46 -7.43
C ASP A 117 -0.62 10.54 -8.19
N PRO A 118 -0.11 10.96 -9.37
CA PRO A 118 1.00 10.28 -10.03
C PRO A 118 2.32 10.45 -9.26
N TYR A 119 2.98 9.33 -8.92
CA TYR A 119 4.28 9.32 -8.24
C TYR A 119 5.38 8.88 -9.19
N TYR A 120 6.53 9.55 -9.16
CA TYR A 120 7.64 9.19 -10.04
C TYR A 120 8.09 7.74 -9.81
N ASP A 121 8.14 6.98 -10.91
CA ASP A 121 8.50 5.57 -10.94
C ASP A 121 9.38 5.30 -12.17
N GLY A 122 10.48 6.04 -12.26
CA GLY A 122 11.45 5.91 -13.35
C GLY A 122 12.30 4.63 -13.28
N PRO A 123 13.36 4.54 -14.11
CA PRO A 123 14.26 3.39 -14.10
C PRO A 123 14.82 3.07 -12.71
N GLY A 124 14.77 1.79 -12.32
CA GLY A 124 15.30 1.30 -11.04
C GLY A 124 14.31 1.34 -9.87
N TYR A 125 13.13 1.93 -10.06
CA TYR A 125 12.04 1.88 -9.10
C TYR A 125 11.06 0.74 -9.44
N LEU A 126 10.40 0.21 -8.42
CA LEU A 126 9.21 -0.63 -8.56
C LEU A 126 8.09 -0.02 -7.72
N ALA A 127 6.87 -0.09 -8.21
CA ALA A 127 5.69 0.34 -7.46
C ALA A 127 4.72 -0.84 -7.26
N ARG A 128 3.90 -0.74 -6.22
CA ARG A 128 2.72 -1.60 -6.01
C ARG A 128 1.59 -0.81 -5.35
N ALA A 129 0.36 -1.17 -5.67
CA ALA A 129 -0.82 -0.65 -4.99
C ALA A 129 -1.21 -1.64 -3.89
N CYS A 130 -1.48 -1.14 -2.69
CA CYS A 130 -1.82 -1.95 -1.53
C CYS A 130 -3.14 -1.49 -0.92
N PHE A 131 -3.88 -2.41 -0.32
CA PHE A 131 -5.00 -2.08 0.54
C PHE A 131 -5.09 -3.00 1.75
N GLN A 132 -5.82 -2.55 2.76
CA GLN A 132 -6.16 -3.35 3.94
C GLN A 132 -7.57 -2.97 4.40
N PHE A 133 -8.42 -3.98 4.62
CA PHE A 133 -9.70 -3.75 5.30
C PHE A 133 -9.46 -3.26 6.74
N THR A 134 -10.19 -2.25 7.19
CA THR A 134 -9.99 -1.67 8.52
C THR A 134 -11.06 -2.11 9.51
N SER A 135 -12.23 -2.54 9.03
CA SER A 135 -13.32 -3.03 9.88
C SER A 135 -13.44 -4.56 9.95
N TRP A 136 -12.61 -5.32 9.22
CA TRP A 136 -12.56 -6.78 9.32
C TRP A 136 -11.50 -7.23 10.34
N SER A 137 -11.92 -7.93 11.39
CA SER A 137 -11.02 -8.57 12.36
C SER A 137 -10.14 -9.63 11.68
N GLY A 138 -8.86 -9.32 11.46
CA GLY A 138 -7.91 -10.19 10.75
C GLY A 138 -7.51 -9.70 9.36
N ALA A 139 -7.90 -8.48 8.99
CA ALA A 139 -7.53 -7.90 7.71
C ALA A 139 -6.02 -7.83 7.52
N ALA A 140 -5.54 -8.52 6.50
CA ALA A 140 -4.18 -8.45 6.04
C ALA A 140 -4.00 -7.33 5.00
N VAL A 141 -2.75 -6.99 4.74
CA VAL A 141 -2.40 -6.13 3.62
C VAL A 141 -2.37 -6.98 2.35
N HIS A 142 -3.08 -6.52 1.33
CA HIS A 142 -3.11 -7.08 -0.01
C HIS A 142 -2.43 -6.09 -0.94
N CYS A 143 -1.39 -6.52 -1.65
CA CYS A 143 -0.67 -5.67 -2.59
C CYS A 143 -0.64 -6.29 -3.99
N SER A 144 -0.72 -5.46 -5.01
CA SER A 144 -0.54 -5.87 -6.40
C SER A 144 0.88 -6.37 -6.65
N PRO A 145 1.09 -7.18 -7.72
CA PRO A 145 2.42 -7.45 -8.21
C PRO A 145 3.21 -6.16 -8.42
N ALA A 146 4.51 -6.20 -8.13
CA ALA A 146 5.40 -5.09 -8.38
C ALA A 146 5.66 -4.92 -9.88
N ILE A 147 5.52 -3.69 -10.40
CA ILE A 147 5.85 -3.32 -11.79
C ILE A 147 6.76 -2.08 -11.84
#